data_AF-A0A7L1NDN4-F1
#
_entry.id   AF-A0A7L1NDN4-F1
#
_cell.length_a   1.000
_cell.length_b   1.000
_cell.length_c   1.000
_cell.angle_alpha   90.00
_cell.angle_beta   90.00
_cell.angle_gamma   90.00
#
_symmetry.space_group_name_H-M   'P 1'
#
loop_
_entity.id
_entity.type
_entity.pdbx_description
1 polymer ?
#
loop_
_entity_poly.entity_id
_entity_poly.type
_entity_poly.pdbx_seq_one_letter_code
_entity_poly.pdbx_strand_id
1 'polypeptide(L)'
;MNGFSLGELCWLFCCPPCPSRIAAKLAFLPPEPTYTVLQPEQQQEAGAATPTGTGTCSLHLSERADWQYSQRELDAVEVFFSRTARDNRLGCMFVRCAPTGRYTLLFSHGNAVDLGQMCSFYIGLGSRINCNVFSYDYSGYGVSTGKPSEKNLYADIDAAWQALRTR
;
A
#
# COMPACT_ATOMS: atom_id res chain seq x y z
N MET A 1 9.02 -23.57 -33.70
CA MET A 1 9.02 -22.41 -32.77
C MET A 1 8.33 -21.28 -33.51
N ASN A 2 7.02 -21.15 -33.34
CA ASN A 2 6.24 -20.18 -34.10
C ASN A 2 6.33 -18.83 -33.37
N GLY A 3 7.13 -17.92 -33.90
CA GLY A 3 7.23 -16.55 -33.42
C GLY A 3 6.03 -15.77 -33.93
N PHE A 4 5.23 -15.23 -33.02
CA PHE A 4 4.15 -14.31 -33.38
C PHE A 4 4.74 -13.05 -34.01
N SER A 5 4.14 -12.60 -35.10
CA SER A 5 4.50 -11.36 -35.78
C SER A 5 4.18 -10.14 -34.89
N LEU A 6 4.96 -9.06 -35.04
CA LEU A 6 4.70 -7.78 -34.37
C LEU A 6 3.27 -7.27 -34.63
N GLY A 7 2.73 -7.57 -35.82
CA GLY A 7 1.35 -7.26 -36.19
C GLY A 7 0.32 -8.10 -35.43
N GLU A 8 0.61 -9.37 -35.15
CA GLU A 8 -0.26 -10.25 -34.35
C GLU A 8 -0.27 -9.84 -32.88
N LEU A 9 0.88 -9.37 -32.35
CA LEU A 9 0.94 -8.77 -31.03
C LEU A 9 0.11 -7.47 -30.96
N CYS A 10 0.24 -6.60 -31.96
CA CYS A 10 -0.58 -5.37 -32.05
C CYS A 10 -2.08 -5.68 -32.13
N TRP A 11 -2.49 -6.74 -32.83
CA TRP A 11 -3.89 -7.17 -32.85
C TRP A 11 -4.36 -7.74 -31.51
N LEU A 12 -3.48 -8.40 -30.75
CA LEU A 12 -3.79 -8.95 -29.43
C LEU A 12 -3.90 -7.88 -28.33
N PHE A 13 -3.19 -6.74 -28.49
CA PHE A 13 -3.13 -5.67 -27.47
C PHE A 13 -3.84 -4.38 -27.86
N CYS A 14 -4.01 -4.08 -29.16
CA CYS A 14 -4.51 -2.80 -29.66
C CYS A 14 -5.86 -2.90 -30.41
N CYS A 15 -6.43 -4.10 -30.59
CA CYS A 15 -7.78 -4.26 -31.16
C CYS A 15 -8.79 -4.69 -30.08
N PRO A 16 -9.78 -3.85 -29.73
CA PRO A 16 -10.85 -4.25 -28.82
C PRO A 16 -11.77 -5.31 -29.46
N PRO A 17 -12.30 -6.27 -28.66
CA PRO A 17 -12.12 -6.40 -27.24
C PRO A 17 -11.02 -7.42 -26.90
N CYS A 18 -9.93 -6.97 -26.27
CA CYS A 18 -9.16 -7.87 -25.40
C CYS A 18 -10.16 -8.53 -24.45
N PRO A 19 -10.16 -9.87 -24.30
CA PRO A 19 -11.01 -10.53 -23.33
C PRO A 19 -10.84 -9.83 -21.98
N SER A 20 -11.93 -9.41 -21.35
CA SER A 20 -11.91 -8.66 -20.08
C SER A 20 -11.04 -9.32 -19.01
N ARG A 21 -10.89 -10.65 -19.07
CA ARG A 21 -9.99 -11.45 -18.24
C ARG A 21 -8.50 -11.15 -18.42
N ILE A 22 -8.06 -10.81 -19.63
CA ILE A 22 -6.67 -10.42 -19.93
C ILE A 22 -6.43 -8.99 -19.44
N ALA A 23 -7.34 -8.06 -19.78
CA ALA A 23 -7.26 -6.68 -19.32
C ALA A 23 -7.25 -6.60 -17.78
N ALA A 24 -8.12 -7.35 -17.09
CA ALA A 24 -8.11 -7.44 -15.64
C ALA A 24 -6.79 -8.01 -15.11
N LYS A 25 -6.28 -9.09 -15.70
CA LYS A 25 -4.97 -9.66 -15.27
C LYS A 25 -3.83 -8.67 -15.39
N LEU A 26 -3.81 -7.84 -16.43
CA LEU A 26 -2.79 -6.80 -16.61
C LEU A 26 -3.01 -5.60 -15.67
N ALA A 27 -4.27 -5.22 -15.44
CA ALA A 27 -4.61 -4.13 -14.54
C ALA A 27 -4.28 -4.44 -13.07
N PHE A 28 -4.30 -5.72 -12.68
CA PHE A 28 -4.02 -6.20 -11.33
C PHE A 28 -2.61 -6.82 -11.17
N LEU A 29 -1.61 -6.26 -11.85
CA LEU A 29 -0.21 -6.64 -11.62
C LEU A 29 0.40 -5.76 -10.52
N PRO A 30 0.72 -6.32 -9.35
CA PRO A 30 1.44 -5.60 -8.32
C PRO A 30 2.89 -5.34 -8.78
N PRO A 31 3.48 -4.19 -8.43
CA PRO A 31 4.91 -3.99 -8.59
C PRO A 31 5.67 -4.88 -7.59
N GLU A 32 6.98 -4.97 -7.77
CA GLU A 32 7.81 -5.46 -6.66
C GLU A 32 7.69 -4.51 -5.46
N PRO A 33 7.58 -5.03 -4.22
CA PRO A 33 7.44 -4.19 -3.05
C PRO A 33 8.58 -3.17 -2.93
N THR A 34 8.21 -1.94 -2.61
CA THR A 34 9.13 -0.82 -2.42
C THR A 34 9.33 -0.48 -0.95
N TYR A 35 8.68 -1.21 -0.05
CA TYR A 35 8.85 -1.06 1.38
C TYR A 35 8.72 -2.38 2.13
N THR A 36 9.23 -2.39 3.35
CA THR A 36 9.06 -3.48 4.31
C THR A 36 8.59 -2.94 5.65
N VAL A 37 8.01 -3.82 6.46
CA VAL A 37 7.53 -3.53 7.81
C VAL A 37 8.36 -4.36 8.77
N LEU A 38 9.19 -3.72 9.59
CA LEU A 38 10.00 -4.40 10.60
C LEU A 38 9.22 -4.45 11.91
N GLN A 39 9.18 -5.62 12.53
CA GLN A 39 8.57 -5.80 13.84
C GLN A 39 9.58 -5.48 14.94
N PRO A 40 9.12 -5.02 16.13
CA PRO A 40 9.98 -4.64 17.24
C PRO A 40 10.98 -5.74 17.66
N GLU A 41 10.64 -7.03 17.50
CA GLU A 41 11.52 -8.14 17.85
C GLU A 41 12.80 -8.20 17.00
N GLN A 42 12.81 -7.63 15.79
CA GLN A 42 13.99 -7.55 14.91
C GLN A 42 14.88 -6.32 15.19
N GLN A 43 14.43 -5.37 16.01
CA GLN A 43 15.22 -4.18 16.38
C GLN A 43 16.10 -4.39 17.62
N GLN A 44 15.94 -5.50 18.34
CA GLN A 44 16.55 -5.69 19.66
C GLN A 44 18.03 -6.12 19.64
N GLU A 45 18.65 -6.27 18.47
CA GLU A 45 20.11 -6.43 18.36
C GLU A 45 20.89 -5.10 18.44
N ALA A 46 20.20 -3.94 18.47
CA ALA A 46 20.85 -2.63 18.54
C ALA A 46 20.23 -1.70 19.60
N GLY A 47 20.50 -1.97 20.88
CA GLY A 47 20.63 -0.94 21.93
C GLY A 47 19.40 -0.13 22.39
N ALA A 48 18.90 -0.50 23.58
CA ALA A 48 18.29 0.34 24.64
C ALA A 48 17.21 1.40 24.30
N ALA A 49 15.94 1.07 24.60
CA ALA A 49 15.01 1.86 25.44
C ALA A 49 13.68 1.10 25.67
N THR A 50 13.09 1.25 26.86
CA THR A 50 11.81 0.68 27.30
C THR A 50 10.61 1.06 26.39
N PRO A 51 9.76 0.12 25.93
CA PRO A 51 8.55 0.47 25.21
C PRO A 51 7.33 0.50 26.14
N THR A 52 6.87 1.70 26.48
CA THR A 52 5.48 1.95 26.87
C THR A 52 4.72 2.38 25.63
N GLY A 53 4.06 1.43 24.97
CA GLY A 53 3.20 1.68 23.81
C GLY A 53 3.06 0.42 22.96
N THR A 54 1.83 0.12 22.53
CA THR A 54 1.50 -0.91 21.54
C THR A 54 2.57 -0.98 20.45
N GLY A 55 3.26 -2.13 20.33
CA GLY A 55 4.46 -2.30 19.49
C GLY A 55 4.29 -1.74 18.08
N THR A 56 4.82 -0.54 17.86
CA THR A 56 4.78 0.15 16.58
C THR A 56 5.72 -0.58 15.62
N CYS A 57 5.18 -1.06 14.50
CA CYS A 57 6.04 -1.58 13.45
C CYS A 57 6.75 -0.40 12.76
N SER A 58 8.02 -0.55 12.39
CA SER A 58 8.75 0.50 11.67
C SER A 58 8.68 0.29 10.16
N LEU A 59 8.46 1.38 9.43
CA LEU A 59 8.49 1.44 7.97
C LEU A 59 9.94 1.55 7.48
N HIS A 60 10.33 0.67 6.56
CA HIS A 60 11.59 0.81 5.82
C HIS A 60 11.28 0.96 4.33
N LEU A 61 11.63 2.10 3.74
CA LEU A 61 11.47 2.38 2.32
C LEU A 61 12.72 1.99 1.54
N SER A 62 12.55 1.35 0.39
CA SER A 62 13.62 1.13 -0.59
C SER A 62 13.83 2.38 -1.46
N GLU A 63 14.95 2.44 -2.19
CA GLU A 63 15.22 3.52 -3.15
C GLU A 63 14.10 3.68 -4.20
N ARG A 64 13.44 2.58 -4.59
CA ARG A 64 12.35 2.56 -5.58
C ARG A 64 11.04 3.18 -5.07
N ALA A 65 10.95 3.49 -3.79
CA ALA A 65 9.84 4.25 -3.23
C ALA A 65 9.93 5.74 -3.60
N ASP A 66 11.07 6.19 -4.15
CA ASP A 66 11.32 7.58 -4.57
C ASP A 66 10.93 8.59 -3.48
N TRP A 67 11.35 8.32 -2.23
CA TRP A 67 11.02 9.14 -1.08
C TRP A 67 11.62 10.56 -1.18
N GLN A 68 10.79 11.58 -1.00
CA GLN A 68 11.15 12.98 -1.31
C GLN A 68 11.26 13.90 -0.08
N TYR A 69 10.95 13.40 1.12
CA TYR A 69 10.88 14.20 2.35
C TYR A 69 11.98 13.81 3.35
N SER A 70 12.04 14.46 4.51
CA SER A 70 13.03 14.13 5.53
C SER A 70 12.57 12.96 6.41
N GLN A 71 13.48 12.46 7.26
CA GLN A 71 13.15 11.45 8.26
C GLN A 71 12.05 11.92 9.21
N ARG A 72 11.99 13.22 9.53
CA ARG A 72 10.96 13.77 10.41
C ARG A 72 9.54 13.60 9.85
N GLU A 73 9.37 13.76 8.54
CA GLU A 73 8.09 13.48 7.89
C GLU A 73 7.80 11.99 7.86
N LEU A 74 8.81 11.14 7.70
CA LEU A 74 8.67 9.68 7.73
C LEU A 74 8.22 9.19 9.12
N ASP A 75 8.66 9.84 10.19
CA ASP A 75 8.25 9.53 11.57
C ASP A 75 6.75 9.77 11.83
N ALA A 76 6.08 10.56 10.97
CA ALA A 76 4.62 10.77 11.01
C ALA A 76 3.84 9.65 10.30
N VAL A 77 4.53 8.66 9.71
CA VAL A 77 3.96 7.53 8.99
C VAL A 77 3.96 6.30 9.91
N GLU A 78 2.77 5.85 10.28
CA GLU A 78 2.58 4.60 11.01
C GLU A 78 2.22 3.48 10.03
N VAL A 79 2.85 2.32 10.18
CA VAL A 79 2.48 1.11 9.43
C VAL A 79 2.12 -0.02 10.38
N PHE A 80 1.15 -0.84 9.97
CA PHE A 80 0.67 -1.97 10.76
C PHE A 80 -0.10 -2.94 9.87
N PHE A 81 -0.55 -4.05 10.44
CA PHE A 81 -1.32 -5.05 9.72
C PHE A 81 -2.76 -5.14 10.22
N SER A 82 -3.69 -5.35 9.29
CA SER A 82 -5.06 -5.78 9.55
C SER A 82 -5.31 -7.18 8.98
N ARG A 83 -6.46 -7.76 9.28
CA ARG A 83 -6.90 -9.05 8.71
C ARG A 83 -8.24 -8.86 8.01
N THR A 84 -8.34 -9.34 6.78
CA THR A 84 -9.58 -9.27 6.00
C THR A 84 -10.52 -10.43 6.32
N ALA A 85 -11.80 -10.29 5.97
CA ALA A 85 -12.80 -11.37 6.11
C ALA A 85 -12.47 -12.60 5.25
N ARG A 86 -11.52 -12.48 4.31
CA ARG A 86 -11.03 -13.57 3.45
C ARG A 86 -9.67 -14.10 3.89
N ASP A 87 -9.30 -13.83 5.14
CA ASP A 87 -8.09 -14.31 5.81
C ASP A 87 -6.76 -13.82 5.22
N ASN A 88 -6.79 -12.73 4.45
CA ASN A 88 -5.55 -12.08 4.01
C ASN A 88 -5.06 -11.13 5.11
N ARG A 89 -3.76 -11.15 5.37
CA ARG A 89 -3.07 -10.06 6.08
C ARG A 89 -2.94 -8.87 5.14
N LEU A 90 -3.41 -7.72 5.61
CA LEU A 90 -3.45 -6.45 4.89
C LEU A 90 -2.42 -5.48 5.48
N GLY A 91 -1.52 -4.94 4.68
CA GLY A 91 -0.65 -3.83 5.07
C GLY A 91 -1.43 -2.52 5.09
N CYS A 92 -1.38 -1.80 6.21
CA CYS A 92 -2.03 -0.51 6.39
C CYS A 92 -0.98 0.56 6.69
N MET A 93 -1.25 1.78 6.22
CA MET A 93 -0.43 2.97 6.46
C MET A 93 -1.32 4.11 6.94
N PHE A 94 -0.95 4.74 8.04
CA PHE A 94 -1.60 5.93 8.55
C PHE A 94 -0.60 7.08 8.65
N VAL A 95 -0.84 8.12 7.85
CA VAL A 95 0.03 9.29 7.74
C VAL A 95 -0.62 10.46 8.47
N ARG A 96 0.01 10.91 9.55
CA ARG A 96 -0.46 12.03 10.38
C ARG A 96 0.05 13.37 9.84
N CYS A 97 -0.54 13.83 8.74
CA CYS A 97 -0.16 15.11 8.12
C CYS A 97 -0.72 16.34 8.84
N ALA A 98 -1.81 16.18 9.59
CA ALA A 98 -2.59 17.30 10.12
C ALA A 98 -2.87 17.10 11.62
N PRO A 99 -2.01 17.59 12.51
CA PRO A 99 -2.19 17.45 13.97
C PRO A 99 -3.52 18.01 14.49
N THR A 100 -4.05 19.04 13.83
CA THR A 100 -5.35 19.66 14.13
C THR A 100 -6.45 19.26 13.14
N GLY A 101 -6.16 18.28 12.26
CA GLY A 101 -7.06 17.82 11.22
C GLY A 101 -8.28 17.13 11.81
N ARG A 102 -9.47 17.60 11.44
CA ARG A 102 -10.75 17.01 11.87
C ARG A 102 -11.09 15.72 11.13
N TYR A 103 -10.58 15.57 9.91
CA TYR A 103 -10.94 14.49 9.00
C TYR A 103 -9.71 13.67 8.60
N THR A 104 -9.96 12.38 8.37
CA THR A 104 -8.99 11.44 7.79
C THR A 104 -9.54 10.94 6.46
N LEU A 105 -8.71 11.02 5.42
CA LEU A 105 -9.02 10.46 4.12
C LEU A 105 -8.66 8.97 4.10
N LEU A 106 -9.65 8.10 3.91
CA LEU A 106 -9.40 6.71 3.52
C LEU A 106 -9.15 6.68 2.01
N PHE A 107 -7.91 6.38 1.64
CA PHE A 107 -7.43 6.43 0.26
C PHE A 107 -7.13 5.01 -0.25
N SER A 108 -7.72 4.65 -1.38
CA SER A 108 -7.38 3.42 -2.11
C SER A 108 -6.36 3.77 -3.20
N HIS A 109 -5.17 3.17 -3.17
CA HIS A 109 -4.08 3.55 -4.08
C HIS A 109 -4.32 3.12 -5.55
N GLY A 110 -3.53 3.65 -6.49
CA GLY A 110 -3.62 3.27 -7.90
C GLY A 110 -3.19 1.82 -8.14
N ASN A 111 -3.48 1.29 -9.33
CA ASN A 111 -2.85 0.05 -9.78
C ASN A 111 -1.34 0.28 -10.04
N ALA A 112 -0.56 -0.81 -10.06
CA ALA A 112 0.89 -0.81 -10.32
C ALA A 112 1.75 0.03 -9.35
N VAL A 113 1.20 0.41 -8.20
CA VAL A 113 1.91 1.05 -7.09
C VAL A 113 1.62 0.30 -5.79
N ASP A 114 2.49 0.47 -4.79
CA ASP A 114 2.26 0.03 -3.41
C ASP A 114 2.28 1.24 -2.45
N LEU A 115 2.04 0.99 -1.16
CA LEU A 115 2.07 2.05 -0.16
C LEU A 115 3.42 2.77 -0.05
N GLY A 116 4.53 2.08 -0.32
CA GLY A 116 5.87 2.68 -0.27
C GLY A 116 6.01 3.81 -1.31
N GLN A 117 5.68 3.54 -2.57
CA GLN A 117 5.70 4.55 -3.64
C GLN A 117 4.70 5.68 -3.40
N MET A 118 3.57 5.38 -2.77
CA MET A 118 2.53 6.37 -2.50
C MET A 118 2.79 7.23 -1.26
N CYS A 119 3.76 6.86 -0.42
CA CYS A 119 4.02 7.51 0.87
C CYS A 119 4.28 9.02 0.72
N SER A 120 5.16 9.41 -0.20
CA SER A 120 5.47 10.82 -0.49
C SER A 120 4.23 11.60 -0.96
N PHE A 121 3.39 10.95 -1.78
CA PHE A 121 2.14 11.55 -2.27
C PHE A 121 1.17 11.81 -1.11
N TYR A 122 1.02 10.87 -0.17
CA TYR A 122 0.12 11.04 0.98
C TYR A 122 0.52 12.21 1.87
N ILE A 123 1.80 12.38 2.16
CA ILE A 123 2.29 13.55 2.91
C ILE A 123 1.98 14.84 2.18
N GLY A 124 2.32 14.92 0.90
CA GLY A 124 2.06 16.10 0.09
C GLY A 124 0.58 16.43 -0.03
N LEU A 125 -0.29 15.43 -0.18
CA LEU A 125 -1.73 15.61 -0.26
C LEU A 125 -2.28 16.07 1.08
N GLY A 126 -2.07 15.28 2.14
CA GLY A 126 -2.65 15.51 3.46
C GLY A 126 -2.27 16.86 4.06
N SER A 127 -1.01 17.28 3.87
CA SER A 127 -0.51 18.57 4.35
C SER A 127 -1.19 19.76 3.64
N ARG A 128 -1.47 19.64 2.34
CA ARG A 128 -2.11 20.71 1.54
C ARG A 128 -3.59 20.86 1.81
N ILE A 129 -4.29 19.75 2.11
CA ILE A 129 -5.73 19.75 2.37
C ILE A 129 -6.08 19.69 3.87
N ASN A 130 -5.08 19.75 4.75
CA ASN A 130 -5.21 19.65 6.20
C ASN A 130 -6.01 18.43 6.67
N CYS A 131 -5.68 17.25 6.14
CA CYS A 131 -6.28 15.97 6.51
C CYS A 131 -5.20 14.92 6.77
N ASN A 132 -5.47 14.01 7.71
CA ASN A 132 -4.66 12.80 7.82
C ASN A 132 -5.03 11.84 6.68
N VAL A 133 -4.12 10.94 6.31
CA VAL A 133 -4.34 9.98 5.22
C VAL A 133 -4.16 8.57 5.73
N PHE A 134 -5.19 7.74 5.58
CA PHE A 134 -5.13 6.31 5.82
C PHE A 134 -5.20 5.59 4.49
N SER A 135 -4.29 4.65 4.26
CA SER A 135 -4.28 3.83 3.05
C SER A 135 -3.88 2.38 3.40
N TYR A 136 -4.07 1.48 2.46
CA TYR A 136 -3.85 0.06 2.62
C TYR A 136 -3.41 -0.56 1.28
N ASP A 137 -2.51 -1.53 1.32
CA ASP A 137 -2.14 -2.32 0.14
C ASP A 137 -3.26 -3.30 -0.19
N TYR A 138 -3.69 -3.41 -1.45
CA TYR A 138 -4.59 -4.48 -1.88
C TYR A 138 -4.01 -5.88 -1.63
N SER A 139 -4.86 -6.89 -1.49
CA SER A 139 -4.43 -8.29 -1.38
C SER A 139 -3.48 -8.66 -2.53
N GLY A 140 -2.25 -9.07 -2.19
CA GLY A 140 -1.18 -9.39 -3.14
C GLY A 140 -0.33 -8.21 -3.61
N TYR A 141 -0.53 -7.00 -3.09
CA TYR A 141 0.32 -5.83 -3.31
C TYR A 141 1.22 -5.57 -2.11
N GLY A 142 2.39 -4.97 -2.35
CA GLY A 142 3.36 -4.59 -1.32
C GLY A 142 3.58 -5.68 -0.27
N VAL A 143 3.19 -5.40 0.97
CA VAL A 143 3.35 -6.35 2.10
C VAL A 143 2.09 -7.17 2.42
N SER A 144 0.99 -6.91 1.70
CA SER A 144 -0.26 -7.65 1.82
C SER A 144 -0.16 -9.05 1.21
N THR A 145 -0.70 -10.02 1.93
CA THR A 145 -0.78 -11.42 1.46
C THR A 145 -1.96 -11.64 0.51
N GLY A 146 -2.07 -12.85 -0.04
CA GLY A 146 -3.19 -13.22 -0.91
C GLY A 146 -2.88 -12.97 -2.38
N LYS A 147 -3.93 -12.73 -3.16
CA LYS A 147 -3.83 -12.49 -4.61
C LYS A 147 -4.79 -11.38 -5.04
N PRO A 148 -4.45 -10.60 -6.08
CA PRO A 148 -5.36 -9.61 -6.61
C PRO A 148 -6.63 -10.26 -7.18
N SER A 149 -7.78 -9.80 -6.71
CA SER A 149 -9.09 -10.15 -7.26
C SER A 149 -10.13 -9.16 -6.78
N GLU A 150 -11.18 -8.92 -7.56
CA GLU A 150 -12.29 -8.03 -7.19
C GLU A 150 -12.92 -8.38 -5.83
N LYS A 151 -13.14 -9.68 -5.58
CA LYS A 151 -13.67 -10.14 -4.29
C LYS A 151 -12.73 -9.87 -3.10
N ASN A 152 -11.41 -9.88 -3.32
CA ASN A 152 -10.47 -9.48 -2.28
C ASN A 152 -10.49 -7.96 -2.12
N LEU A 153 -10.52 -7.20 -3.21
CA LEU A 153 -10.58 -5.74 -3.18
C LEU A 153 -11.71 -5.21 -2.29
N TYR A 154 -12.90 -5.80 -2.38
CA TYR A 154 -14.03 -5.48 -1.50
C TYR A 154 -13.74 -5.84 -0.03
N ALA A 155 -13.19 -7.03 0.23
CA ALA A 155 -12.82 -7.43 1.59
C ALA A 155 -11.67 -6.58 2.18
N ASP A 156 -10.78 -6.06 1.33
CA ASP A 156 -9.64 -5.23 1.69
C ASP A 156 -10.13 -3.85 2.14
N ILE A 157 -10.99 -3.17 1.36
CA ILE A 157 -11.55 -1.87 1.74
C ILE A 157 -12.41 -1.95 3.00
N ASP A 158 -13.18 -3.02 3.17
CA ASP A 158 -13.97 -3.24 4.39
C ASP A 158 -13.06 -3.36 5.62
N ALA A 159 -11.99 -4.15 5.52
CA ALA A 159 -11.02 -4.32 6.60
C ALA A 159 -10.25 -3.03 6.91
N ALA A 160 -9.88 -2.27 5.88
CA ALA A 160 -9.23 -0.98 6.03
C ALA A 160 -10.14 0.05 6.71
N TRP A 161 -11.42 0.10 6.31
CA TRP A 161 -12.41 0.97 6.94
C TRP A 161 -12.63 0.63 8.41
N GLN A 162 -12.75 -0.65 8.76
CA GLN A 162 -12.86 -1.06 10.16
C GLN A 162 -11.60 -0.69 10.94
N ALA A 163 -10.41 -0.97 10.40
CA ALA A 163 -9.14 -0.64 11.05
C ALA A 163 -8.98 0.87 11.31
N LEU A 164 -9.40 1.71 10.36
CA LEU A 164 -9.41 3.16 10.52
C LEU A 164 -10.38 3.61 11.63
N ARG A 165 -11.58 3.03 11.71
CA ARG A 165 -12.58 3.40 12.72
C ARG A 165 -12.23 3.02 14.14
N THR A 166 -11.38 2.02 14.32
CA THR A 166 -10.96 1.52 15.64
C THR A 166 -9.64 2.13 16.14
N ARG A 167 -9.12 3.14 15.44
CA ARG A 167 -7.93 3.92 15.80
C ARG A 167 -8.31 5.33 16.22
#